data_AF-A0A7C5HRI0-F1
#
_entry.id   AF-A0A7C5HRI0-F1
#
_cell.length_a   1.000
_cell.length_b   1.000
_cell.length_c   1.000
_cell.angle_alpha   90.00
_cell.angle_beta   90.00
_cell.angle_gamma   90.00
#
_symmetry.space_group_name_H-M   'P 1'
#
loop_
_entity.id
_entity.type
_entity.pdbx_description
1 polymer ?
#
loop_
_entity_poly.entity_id
_entity_poly.type
_entity_poly.pdbx_seq_one_letter_code
_entity_poly.pdbx_strand_id
1 'polypeptide(L)' 'VKLENGVKLTTQIVDCDPEKLEIGNEVKLVFRKVQKEGKTGILLYGYKAVLA' A
#
# COMPACT_ATOMS: atom_id res chain seq x y z
N VAL A 1 -8.18 0.82 2.23
CA VAL A 1 -8.43 1.43 0.91
C VAL A 1 -9.74 0.88 0.35
N LYS A 2 -10.62 1.73 -0.20
CA LYS A 2 -11.82 1.30 -0.94
C LYS A 2 -11.56 1.53 -2.43
N LEU A 3 -11.60 0.47 -3.22
CA LEU A 3 -11.47 0.54 -4.68
C LEU A 3 -12.76 1.06 -5.31
N GLU A 4 -12.67 1.53 -6.56
CA GLU A 4 -13.82 2.06 -7.32
C GLU A 4 -14.96 1.05 -7.45
N ASN A 5 -14.63 -0.24 -7.59
CA ASN A 5 -15.61 -1.34 -7.63
C ASN A 5 -16.24 -1.69 -6.26
N GLY A 6 -15.97 -0.91 -5.22
CA GLY A 6 -16.53 -1.07 -3.88
C GLY A 6 -15.78 -2.02 -2.96
N VAL A 7 -14.81 -2.80 -3.46
CA VAL A 7 -14.01 -3.72 -2.64
C VAL A 7 -13.13 -2.95 -1.65
N LYS A 8 -13.02 -3.47 -0.43
CA LYS A 8 -12.15 -2.91 0.61
C LYS A 8 -10.92 -3.79 0.79
N LEU A 9 -9.74 -3.16 0.75
CA LEU A 9 -8.45 -3.80 0.96
C LEU A 9 -7.75 -3.23 2.19
N THR A 10 -7.18 -4.13 2.99
CA THR A 10 -6.19 -3.79 4.02
C THR A 10 -4.81 -3.77 3.37
N THR A 11 -4.14 -2.62 3.39
CA THR A 11 -2.78 -2.46 2.87
C THR A 11 -2.11 -1.23 3.49
N GLN A 12 -0.80 -1.08 3.27
CA GLN A 12 -0.02 0.08 3.71
C GLN A 12 -0.13 1.22 2.70
N ILE A 13 -0.24 2.46 3.19
CA ILE A 13 0.00 3.66 2.39
C ILE A 13 1.49 4.02 2.56
N VAL A 14 2.18 4.28 1.45
CA VAL A 14 3.62 4.60 1.43
C VAL A 14 3.88 5.86 0.59
N ASP A 15 5.10 6.37 0.68
CA ASP A 15 5.58 7.56 -0.06
C ASP A 15 4.70 8.81 0.15
N CYS A 16 4.20 8.98 1.36
CA CYS A 16 3.37 10.12 1.76
C CYS A 16 3.85 10.69 3.10
N ASP A 17 3.50 11.95 3.34
CA ASP A 17 3.60 12.57 4.66
C ASP A 17 2.40 12.12 5.53
N PRO A 18 2.60 11.36 6.63
CA PRO A 18 1.51 10.87 7.46
C PRO A 18 0.64 11.98 8.07
N GLU A 19 1.20 13.18 8.28
CA GLU A 19 0.45 14.29 8.86
C GLU A 19 -0.52 14.94 7.87
N LYS A 20 -0.31 14.73 6.56
CA LYS A 20 -1.16 15.25 5.49
C LYS A 20 -2.19 14.24 4.99
N LEU A 21 -2.26 13.07 5.61
CA LEU A 21 -3.12 11.96 5.20
C LEU A 21 -4.54 12.14 5.78
N GLU A 22 -5.54 12.12 4.91
CA GLU A 22 -6.94 12.30 5.29
C GLU A 22 -7.83 11.17 4.73
N ILE A 23 -8.93 10.91 5.44
CA ILE A 23 -9.94 9.96 4.96
C ILE A 23 -10.57 10.52 3.69
N GLY A 24 -10.54 9.73 2.62
CA GLY A 24 -11.10 10.10 1.33
C GLY A 24 -10.06 10.54 0.31
N ASN A 25 -8.78 10.68 0.68
CA ASN A 25 -7.73 10.89 -0.32
C ASN A 25 -7.71 9.75 -1.34
N GLU A 26 -7.57 10.14 -2.61
CA GLU A 26 -7.40 9.19 -3.70
C GLU A 26 -6.03 8.53 -3.60
N VAL A 27 -6.01 7.23 -3.90
CA VAL A 27 -4.79 6.43 -3.86
C VAL A 27 -4.74 5.48 -5.04
N LYS A 28 -3.52 5.17 -5.49
CA LYS A 28 -3.25 4.17 -6.53
C LYS A 28 -2.47 3.00 -5.95
N LEU A 29 -2.83 1.78 -6.37
CA LEU A 29 -2.07 0.59 -6.01
C LEU A 29 -0.77 0.53 -6.80
N VAL A 30 0.30 0.17 -6.10
CA VAL A 30 1.65 0.03 -6.67
C VAL A 30 2.27 -1.29 -6.25
N PHE A 31 3.11 -1.85 -7.11
CA PHE A 31 3.87 -3.05 -6.80
C PHE A 31 5.06 -2.71 -5.89
N ARG A 32 5.14 -3.37 -4.74
CA ARG A 32 6.19 -3.14 -3.75
C ARG A 32 6.60 -4.44 -3.06
N LYS A 33 7.85 -4.47 -2.58
CA LYS A 33 8.26 -5.47 -1.60
C LYS A 33 7.49 -5.23 -0.30
N VAL A 34 6.71 -6.21 0.12
CA VAL A 34 5.89 -6.16 1.34
C VAL A 34 6.71 -6.67 2.52
N GLN A 35 7.37 -7.81 2.33
CA GLN A 35 8.12 -8.47 3.39
C GLN A 35 9.36 -9.17 2.83
N LYS A 36 10.35 -9.36 3.71
CA LYS A 36 11.49 -10.23 3.47
C LYS A 36 11.56 -11.26 4.59
N GLU A 37 11.76 -12.52 4.24
CA GLU A 37 12.01 -13.57 5.23
C GLU A 37 13.50 -13.70 5.51
N GLY A 38 13.93 -13.21 6.68
CA GLY A 38 15.31 -13.35 7.15
C GLY A 38 16.37 -12.75 6.21
N LYS A 39 17.62 -13.22 6.34
CA LYS A 39 18.73 -12.75 5.48
C LYS A 39 18.76 -13.45 4.12
N THR A 40 18.45 -14.75 4.09
CA THR A 40 18.59 -15.65 2.93
C THR A 40 17.25 -16.22 2.42
N GLY A 41 16.12 -15.79 2.98
CA GLY A 41 14.79 -16.25 2.56
C GLY A 41 14.15 -15.40 1.47
N ILE A 42 12.85 -15.62 1.27
CA ILE A 42 12.09 -15.12 0.12
C ILE A 42 11.77 -13.62 0.26
N LEU A 43 11.75 -12.93 -0.88
CA LEU A 43 11.19 -11.59 -1.00
C LEU A 43 9.73 -11.70 -1.42
N LEU A 44 8.83 -11.27 -0.55
CA LEU A 44 7.40 -11.27 -0.83
C LEU A 44 7.01 -9.90 -1.38
N TYR A 45 6.59 -9.90 -2.64
CA TYR A 45 6.06 -8.71 -3.30
C TYR A 45 4.54 -8.75 -3.34
N GLY A 46 3.94 -7.57 -3.39
CA GLY A 46 2.50 -7.41 -3.44
C GLY A 46 2.14 -5.95 -3.66
N TYR A 47 0.93 -5.59 -3.29
CA TYR A 47 0.43 -4.23 -3.44
C TYR A 47 0.61 -3.41 -2.16
N LYS A 48 0.97 -2.15 -2.36
CA LYS A 48 0.80 -1.04 -1.40
C LYS A 48 0.02 0.08 -2.09
N ALA A 49 -0.36 1.10 -1.36
CA ALA A 49 -1.00 2.29 -1.90
C ALA A 49 -0.08 3.50 -1.80
N VAL A 50 -0.13 4.40 -2.78
CA VAL A 50 0.46 5.76 -2.69
C VAL A 50 -0.65 6.77 -2.97
N LEU A 51 -0.52 7.99 -2.45
CA LEU A 51 -1.43 9.08 -2.82
C LEU A 51 -1.41 9.26 -4.35
N ALA A 52 -2.59 9.44 -4.95
CA ALA A 52 -2.76 9.50 -6.40
C ALA A 52 -2.09 10.74 -7.01
#